data_AF-A0A4Z2ESB6-F1
#
_entry.id   AF-A0A4Z2ESB6-F1
#
_cell.length_a   1.000
_cell.length_b   1.000
_cell.length_c   1.000
_cell.angle_alpha   90.00
_cell.angle_beta   90.00
_cell.angle_gamma   90.00
#
_symmetry.space_group_name_H-M   'P 1'
#
loop_
_entity.id
_entity.type
_entity.pdbx_description
1 polymer ?
#
loop_
_entity_poly.entity_id
_entity_poly.type
_entity_poly.pdbx_seq_one_letter_code
_entity_poly.pdbx_strand_id
1 'polypeptide(L)'
;MSVNIPGVIAMLFFYLMVLGVGIWASIKSKKEENKSAADKIEMALLGNRGITTVVGIFTMTATWVGGCFIMGLTEMIYTPSMGLTSALVFLSALSFSFILGGLVFIKPMRDKKYVTMLDPFQIKYGKAYAAVQSLGALLSDILWLAGTLISLGATMNVILDLPYSLSIWISATVVIVYTLLGGFYSVAYTDIIQVLLIFITMVRRLYL
;
A
#
# COMPACT_ATOMS: atom_id res chain seq x y z
N MET A 1 -26.64 9.68 -18.81
CA MET A 1 -25.39 9.52 -18.04
C MET A 1 -24.67 10.86 -18.03
N SER A 2 -24.93 11.70 -17.04
CA SER A 2 -24.18 12.94 -16.83
C SER A 2 -23.05 12.61 -15.86
N VAL A 3 -21.84 12.42 -16.39
CA VAL A 3 -20.64 12.21 -15.57
C VAL A 3 -20.52 13.38 -14.58
N ASN A 4 -20.24 13.10 -13.32
CA ASN A 4 -20.03 14.13 -12.31
C ASN A 4 -18.73 14.88 -12.60
N ILE A 5 -18.83 15.99 -13.35
CA ILE A 5 -17.70 16.80 -13.82
C ILE A 5 -16.79 17.26 -12.65
N PRO A 6 -17.32 17.77 -11.52
CA PRO A 6 -16.51 18.05 -10.34
C PRO A 6 -15.73 16.84 -9.80
N GLY A 7 -16.37 15.67 -9.75
CA GLY A 7 -15.74 14.42 -9.29
C GLY A 7 -14.61 13.96 -10.20
N VAL A 8 -14.81 14.04 -11.52
CA VAL A 8 -13.76 13.73 -12.51
C VAL A 8 -12.56 14.65 -12.31
N ILE A 9 -12.77 15.97 -12.22
CA ILE A 9 -11.69 16.95 -12.12
C ILE A 9 -10.85 16.70 -10.85
N ALA A 10 -11.50 16.49 -9.70
CA ALA A 10 -10.81 16.22 -8.44
C ALA A 10 -9.97 14.94 -8.50
N MET A 11 -10.49 13.90 -9.15
CA MET A 11 -9.82 12.61 -9.26
C MET A 11 -8.66 12.65 -10.26
N LEU A 12 -8.83 13.35 -11.38
CA LEU A 12 -7.79 13.53 -12.38
C LEU A 12 -6.64 14.34 -11.78
N PHE A 13 -6.93 15.38 -10.98
CA PHE A 13 -5.94 16.11 -10.20
C PHE A 13 -5.22 15.20 -9.20
N PHE A 14 -5.95 14.38 -8.43
CA PHE A 14 -5.36 13.43 -7.48
C PHE A 14 -4.42 12.44 -8.17
N TYR A 15 -4.84 11.82 -9.28
CA TYR A 15 -4.00 10.89 -10.02
C TYR A 15 -2.77 11.57 -10.60
N LEU A 16 -2.90 12.76 -11.18
CA LEU A 16 -1.75 13.53 -11.70
C LEU A 16 -0.77 13.89 -10.59
N MET A 17 -1.26 14.22 -9.39
CA MET A 17 -0.40 14.52 -8.24
C MET A 17 0.38 13.27 -7.78
N VAL A 18 -0.29 12.13 -7.66
CA VAL A 18 0.35 10.85 -7.28
C VAL A 18 1.36 10.42 -8.35
N LEU A 19 0.98 10.49 -9.63
CA LEU A 19 1.87 10.20 -10.75
C LEU A 19 3.08 11.15 -10.78
N GLY A 20 2.86 12.45 -10.59
CA GLY A 20 3.92 13.45 -10.56
C GLY A 20 4.93 13.20 -9.45
N VAL A 21 4.45 12.87 -8.25
CA VAL A 21 5.31 12.53 -7.11
C VAL A 21 6.06 11.22 -7.36
N GLY A 22 5.38 10.22 -7.92
CA GLY A 22 6.01 8.93 -8.23
C GLY A 22 7.11 9.06 -9.28
N ILE A 23 6.87 9.83 -10.34
CA ILE A 23 7.87 10.13 -11.38
C ILE A 23 9.03 10.94 -10.79
N TRP A 24 8.75 11.96 -9.97
CA TRP A 24 9.80 12.74 -9.30
C TRP A 24 10.66 11.87 -8.39
N ALA A 25 10.05 10.99 -7.59
CA ALA A 25 10.73 10.06 -6.72
C ALA A 25 11.54 9.02 -7.51
N SER A 26 11.02 8.54 -8.65
CA SER A 26 11.74 7.67 -9.59
C SER A 26 12.98 8.35 -10.18
N ILE A 27 12.86 9.61 -10.60
CA ILE A 27 14.00 10.37 -11.14
C ILE A 27 15.04 10.59 -10.03
N LYS A 28 14.61 10.86 -8.80
CA LYS A 28 15.48 10.98 -7.64
C LYS A 28 16.20 9.67 -7.31
N SER A 29 15.50 8.54 -7.35
CA SER A 29 16.11 7.22 -7.13
C SER A 29 17.10 6.88 -8.24
N LYS A 30 16.76 7.11 -9.51
CA LYS A 30 17.68 6.92 -10.64
C LYS A 30 18.95 7.78 -10.56
N LYS A 31 18.85 8.97 -9.96
CA LYS A 31 20.03 9.84 -9.74
C LYS A 31 20.98 9.28 -8.67
N GLU A 32 20.46 8.55 -7.70
CA GLU A 32 21.23 7.81 -6.69
C GLU A 32 21.70 6.43 -7.18
N GLU A 33 21.06 5.85 -8.20
CA GLU A 33 21.32 4.53 -8.82
C GLU A 33 22.66 4.44 -9.59
N ASN A 34 23.38 5.55 -9.76
CA ASN A 34 24.60 5.62 -10.59
C ASN A 34 25.82 4.86 -10.01
N LYS A 35 25.64 3.88 -9.10
CA LYS A 35 26.73 3.21 -8.36
C LYS A 35 26.94 1.71 -8.59
N SER A 36 25.97 0.86 -8.98
CA SER A 36 26.26 -0.50 -9.49
C SER A 36 24.98 -1.28 -9.87
N ALA A 37 25.11 -2.36 -10.66
CA ALA A 37 23.98 -3.22 -11.06
C ALA A 37 23.41 -4.09 -9.91
N ALA A 38 24.25 -4.47 -8.93
CA ALA A 38 23.80 -5.18 -7.72
C ALA A 38 22.91 -4.28 -6.83
N ASP A 39 23.15 -2.96 -6.85
CA ASP A 39 22.35 -1.98 -6.12
C ASP A 39 20.95 -1.83 -6.71
N LYS A 40 20.70 -2.22 -7.98
CA LYS A 40 19.39 -2.02 -8.62
C LYS A 40 18.28 -2.85 -7.98
N ILE A 41 18.55 -4.14 -7.70
CA ILE A 41 17.57 -5.03 -7.08
C ILE A 41 17.38 -4.63 -5.61
N GLU A 42 18.46 -4.32 -4.90
CA GLU A 42 18.41 -3.85 -3.51
C GLU A 42 17.73 -2.47 -3.39
N MET A 43 17.88 -1.59 -4.38
CA MET A 43 17.19 -0.31 -4.43
C MET A 43 15.71 -0.46 -4.78
N ALA A 44 15.38 -1.36 -5.71
CA ALA A 44 14.00 -1.63 -6.10
C ALA A 44 13.20 -2.32 -4.99
N LEU A 45 13.83 -3.21 -4.21
CA LEU A 45 13.16 -4.00 -3.16
C LEU A 45 13.28 -3.39 -1.75
N LEU A 46 14.44 -2.83 -1.41
CA LEU A 46 14.74 -2.36 -0.04
C LEU A 46 14.99 -0.85 0.04
N GLY A 47 14.94 -0.11 -1.08
CA GLY A 47 15.30 1.29 -1.11
C GLY A 47 16.71 1.54 -0.58
N ASN A 48 17.66 0.66 -0.90
CA ASN A 48 19.06 0.74 -0.45
C ASN A 48 19.22 0.79 1.09
N ARG A 49 18.19 0.36 1.85
CA ARG A 49 18.14 0.43 3.32
C ARG A 49 18.33 1.83 3.91
N GLY A 50 18.32 2.88 3.07
CA GLY A 50 18.53 4.27 3.42
C GLY A 50 17.24 5.00 3.81
N ILE A 51 16.11 4.31 3.72
CA ILE A 51 14.81 4.87 4.10
C ILE A 51 14.78 5.11 5.61
N THR A 52 14.51 6.36 5.99
CA THR A 52 14.36 6.76 7.39
C THR A 52 13.21 5.99 8.04
N THR A 53 13.35 5.61 9.31
CA THR A 53 12.33 4.87 10.08
C THR A 53 10.94 5.50 9.98
N VAL A 54 10.86 6.84 9.94
CA VAL A 54 9.61 7.58 9.77
C VAL A 54 8.90 7.24 8.46
N VAL A 55 9.62 7.27 7.34
CA VAL A 55 9.08 6.92 6.01
C VAL A 55 8.62 5.46 6.02
N GLY A 56 9.41 4.56 6.63
CA GLY A 56 9.02 3.15 6.77
C GLY A 56 7.73 2.94 7.55
N ILE A 57 7.49 3.71 8.64
CA ILE A 57 6.22 3.66 9.39
C ILE A 57 5.06 4.12 8.51
N PHE A 58 5.19 5.24 7.81
CA PHE A 58 4.12 5.76 6.94
C PHE A 58 3.79 4.80 5.79
N THR A 59 4.80 4.27 5.10
CA THR A 59 4.62 3.26 4.03
C THR A 59 3.96 2.00 4.55
N MET A 60 4.38 1.51 5.74
CA MET A 60 3.77 0.35 6.37
C MET A 60 2.30 0.60 6.70
N THR A 61 1.96 1.77 7.26
CA THR A 61 0.57 2.16 7.51
C THR A 61 -0.22 2.29 6.21
N ALA A 62 0.33 2.93 5.19
CA ALA A 62 -0.33 3.13 3.89
C ALA A 62 -0.71 1.82 3.21
N THR A 63 0.18 0.81 3.30
CA THR A 63 -0.06 -0.52 2.74
C THR A 63 -1.33 -1.18 3.30
N TRP A 64 -1.64 -0.92 4.57
CA TRP A 64 -2.79 -1.51 5.26
C TRP A 64 -4.04 -0.63 5.24
N VAL A 65 -3.88 0.69 5.33
CA VAL A 65 -4.98 1.66 5.30
C VAL A 65 -5.40 1.89 3.84
N GLY A 66 -5.96 0.86 3.22
CA GLY A 66 -6.47 0.86 1.84
C GLY A 66 -8.00 0.92 1.76
N GLY A 67 -8.53 0.91 0.53
CA GLY A 67 -9.98 0.95 0.28
C GLY A 67 -10.74 -0.22 0.92
N CYS A 68 -10.22 -1.45 0.77
CA CYS A 68 -10.83 -2.64 1.37
C CYS A 68 -10.88 -2.55 2.91
N PHE A 69 -9.83 -1.99 3.52
CA PHE A 69 -9.76 -1.79 4.97
C PHE A 69 -10.77 -0.76 5.47
N ILE A 70 -10.87 0.40 4.80
CA ILE A 70 -11.82 1.46 5.17
C ILE A 70 -13.27 0.97 5.00
N MET A 71 -13.58 0.31 3.89
CA MET A 71 -14.92 -0.25 3.67
C MET A 71 -15.25 -1.34 4.69
N GLY A 72 -14.32 -2.26 4.97
CA GLY A 72 -14.53 -3.34 5.94
C GLY A 72 -14.74 -2.81 7.36
N LEU A 73 -13.96 -1.82 7.80
CA LEU A 73 -14.18 -1.14 9.07
C LEU A 73 -15.54 -0.45 9.13
N THR A 74 -15.94 0.20 8.03
CA THR A 74 -17.24 0.85 7.93
C THR A 74 -18.35 -0.18 8.09
N GLU A 75 -18.27 -1.31 7.38
CA GLU A 75 -19.23 -2.42 7.47
C GLU A 75 -19.30 -3.02 8.88
N MET A 76 -18.16 -3.24 9.55
CA MET A 76 -18.12 -3.74 10.94
C MET A 76 -18.84 -2.80 11.90
N ILE A 77 -18.68 -1.48 11.75
CA ILE A 77 -19.33 -0.48 12.60
C ILE A 77 -20.83 -0.41 12.32
N TYR A 78 -21.24 -0.47 11.05
CA TYR A 78 -22.66 -0.43 10.66
C TYR A 78 -23.40 -1.72 11.01
N THR A 79 -22.70 -2.85 11.11
CA THR A 79 -23.31 -4.14 11.42
C THR A 79 -23.72 -4.20 12.91
N PRO A 80 -25.02 -4.36 13.23
CA PRO A 80 -25.52 -4.28 14.61
C PRO A 80 -24.92 -5.34 15.56
N SER A 81 -24.45 -6.47 15.05
CA SER A 81 -23.86 -7.55 15.84
C SER A 81 -22.39 -7.33 16.23
N MET A 82 -21.68 -6.44 15.53
CA MET A 82 -20.25 -6.17 15.72
C MET A 82 -20.02 -4.82 16.41
N GLY A 83 -20.68 -3.77 15.92
CA GLY A 83 -20.66 -2.43 16.50
C GLY A 83 -19.26 -1.79 16.61
N LEU A 84 -19.20 -0.61 17.23
CA LEU A 84 -17.96 0.19 17.34
C LEU A 84 -16.85 -0.53 18.12
N THR A 85 -17.19 -1.31 19.14
CA THR A 85 -16.22 -2.01 19.98
C THR A 85 -15.39 -3.01 19.20
N SER A 86 -16.01 -3.77 18.28
CA SER A 86 -15.30 -4.75 17.45
C SER A 86 -14.27 -4.09 16.52
N ALA A 87 -14.62 -2.95 15.92
CA ALA A 87 -13.73 -2.18 15.04
C ALA A 87 -12.52 -1.62 15.82
N LEU A 88 -12.74 -1.13 17.04
CA LEU A 88 -11.66 -0.67 17.91
C LEU A 88 -10.73 -1.80 18.36
N VAL A 89 -11.28 -2.97 18.67
CA VAL A 89 -10.48 -4.17 19.00
C VAL A 89 -9.64 -4.59 17.79
N PHE A 90 -10.21 -4.61 16.58
CA PHE A 90 -9.47 -4.93 15.36
C PHE A 90 -8.33 -3.93 15.08
N LEU A 91 -8.61 -2.63 15.18
CA LEU A 91 -7.61 -1.57 15.00
C LEU A 91 -6.46 -1.65 16.00
N SER A 92 -6.78 -1.88 17.28
CA SER A 92 -5.78 -1.99 18.34
C SER A 92 -4.95 -3.28 18.20
N ALA A 93 -5.58 -4.40 17.83
CA ALA A 93 -4.87 -5.67 17.57
C ALA A 93 -3.89 -5.55 16.41
N LEU A 94 -4.27 -4.90 15.30
CA LEU A 94 -3.38 -4.64 14.17
C LEU A 94 -2.20 -3.75 14.56
N SER A 95 -2.48 -2.64 15.24
CA SER A 95 -1.45 -1.69 15.68
C SER A 95 -0.43 -2.37 16.61
N PHE A 96 -0.93 -3.17 17.57
CA PHE A 96 -0.08 -3.92 18.48
C PHE A 96 0.76 -4.98 17.76
N SER A 97 0.18 -5.67 16.78
CA SER A 97 0.89 -6.67 15.96
C SER A 97 2.05 -6.04 15.18
N PHE A 98 1.87 -4.83 14.64
CA PHE A 98 2.95 -4.12 13.95
C PHE A 98 4.05 -3.64 14.88
N ILE A 99 3.70 -3.13 16.06
CA ILE A 99 4.69 -2.70 17.05
C ILE A 99 5.51 -3.90 17.51
N LEU A 100 4.86 -5.01 17.89
CA LEU A 100 5.55 -6.24 18.29
C LEU A 100 6.38 -6.82 17.15
N GLY A 101 5.82 -6.92 15.95
CA GLY A 101 6.52 -7.43 14.77
C GLY A 101 7.75 -6.59 14.44
N GLY A 102 7.63 -5.26 14.50
CA GLY A 102 8.75 -4.35 14.31
C GLY A 102 9.86 -4.55 15.34
N LEU A 103 9.51 -4.54 16.64
CA LEU A 103 10.50 -4.64 17.71
C LEU A 103 11.25 -5.98 17.70
N VAL A 104 10.56 -7.07 17.42
CA VAL A 104 11.12 -8.43 17.44
C VAL A 104 11.93 -8.74 16.18
N PHE A 105 11.44 -8.37 15.00
CA PHE A 105 12.03 -8.83 13.73
C PHE A 105 12.99 -7.82 13.07
N ILE A 106 12.89 -6.50 13.35
CA ILE A 106 13.73 -5.50 12.65
C ILE A 106 15.23 -5.74 12.87
N LYS A 107 15.66 -5.95 14.13
CA LYS A 107 17.09 -6.17 14.46
C LYS A 107 17.66 -7.42 13.76
N PRO A 108 17.10 -8.63 13.96
CA PRO A 108 17.66 -9.84 13.33
C PRO A 108 17.60 -9.81 11.81
N MET A 109 16.59 -9.14 11.21
CA MET A 109 16.52 -9.00 9.75
C MET A 109 17.58 -8.06 9.19
N ARG A 110 17.86 -6.94 9.87
CA ARG A 110 18.91 -5.99 9.44
C ARG A 110 20.31 -6.58 9.60
N ASP A 111 20.59 -7.22 10.73
CA ASP A 111 21.93 -7.76 11.06
C ASP A 111 22.36 -8.85 10.07
N LYS A 112 21.42 -9.73 9.69
CA LYS A 112 21.69 -10.83 8.75
C LYS A 112 21.53 -10.45 7.27
N LYS A 113 21.23 -9.17 7.00
CA LYS A 113 21.03 -8.60 5.67
C LYS A 113 20.02 -9.36 4.80
N TYR A 114 18.98 -9.92 5.40
CA TYR A 114 17.91 -10.59 4.66
C TYR A 114 17.19 -9.62 3.72
N VAL A 115 16.80 -10.14 2.55
CA VAL A 115 16.07 -9.41 1.50
C VAL A 115 14.59 -9.72 1.59
N THR A 116 14.21 -10.94 1.99
CA THR A 116 12.81 -11.35 2.14
C THR A 116 12.49 -11.80 3.58
N MET A 117 11.22 -11.68 3.98
CA MET A 117 10.73 -12.26 5.23
C MET A 117 10.85 -13.80 5.28
N LEU A 118 11.01 -14.44 4.12
CA LEU A 118 11.12 -15.90 3.99
C LEU A 118 12.57 -16.39 4.10
N ASP A 119 13.57 -15.53 3.98
CA ASP A 119 14.99 -15.90 4.05
C ASP A 119 15.37 -16.64 5.35
N PRO A 120 14.94 -16.21 6.56
CA PRO A 120 15.20 -16.96 7.79
C PRO A 120 14.60 -18.37 7.76
N PHE A 121 13.42 -18.53 7.17
CA PHE A 121 12.72 -19.81 7.05
C PHE A 121 13.39 -20.72 6.03
N GLN A 122 13.87 -20.16 4.92
CA GLN A 122 14.64 -20.89 3.92
C GLN A 122 15.93 -21.47 4.49
N ILE A 123 16.65 -20.71 5.32
CA ILE A 123 17.90 -21.17 5.95
C ILE A 123 17.62 -22.26 6.98
N LYS A 124 16.54 -22.14 7.76
CA LYS A 124 16.24 -23.08 8.85
C LYS A 124 15.54 -24.36 8.39
N TYR A 125 14.62 -24.28 7.42
CA TYR A 125 13.74 -25.38 7.00
C TYR A 125 14.00 -25.86 5.56
N GLY A 126 14.94 -25.23 4.84
CA GLY A 126 15.31 -25.58 3.49
C GLY A 126 14.42 -24.96 2.41
N LYS A 127 14.82 -25.15 1.14
CA LYS A 127 14.21 -24.49 -0.03
C LYS A 127 12.77 -24.93 -0.30
N ALA A 128 12.43 -26.19 -0.04
CA ALA A 128 11.09 -26.72 -0.31
C ALA A 128 10.02 -26.06 0.58
N TYR A 129 10.32 -25.86 1.86
CA TYR A 129 9.41 -25.20 2.79
C TYR A 129 9.21 -23.72 2.42
N ALA A 130 10.31 -23.01 2.12
CA ALA A 130 10.24 -21.62 1.67
C ALA A 130 9.43 -21.46 0.37
N ALA A 131 9.55 -22.40 -0.57
CA ALA A 131 8.76 -22.39 -1.81
C ALA A 131 7.27 -22.50 -1.52
N VAL A 132 6.84 -23.45 -0.69
CA VAL A 132 5.43 -23.61 -0.30
C VAL A 132 4.91 -22.36 0.42
N GLN A 133 5.69 -21.80 1.34
CA GLN A 133 5.31 -20.59 2.07
C GLN A 133 5.21 -19.36 1.15
N SER A 134 6.14 -19.22 0.19
CA SER A 134 6.08 -18.15 -0.81
C SER A 134 4.86 -18.26 -1.72
N LEU A 135 4.47 -19.46 -2.13
CA LEU A 135 3.25 -19.69 -2.91
C LEU A 135 2.01 -19.31 -2.11
N GLY A 136 1.95 -19.68 -0.83
CA GLY A 136 0.86 -19.27 0.06
C GLY A 136 0.76 -17.76 0.21
N ALA A 137 1.89 -17.06 0.38
CA ALA A 137 1.93 -15.61 0.45
C ALA A 137 1.45 -14.95 -0.86
N LEU A 138 1.93 -15.43 -2.01
CA LEU A 138 1.52 -14.92 -3.32
C LEU A 138 0.02 -15.07 -3.56
N LEU A 139 -0.57 -16.22 -3.19
CA LEU A 139 -2.01 -16.43 -3.32
C LEU A 139 -2.81 -15.49 -2.42
N SER A 140 -2.35 -15.26 -1.19
CA SER A 140 -2.95 -14.28 -0.28
C SER A 140 -2.88 -12.87 -0.84
N ASP A 141 -1.74 -12.48 -1.42
CA ASP A 141 -1.56 -11.16 -2.02
C ASP A 141 -2.46 -10.97 -3.25
N ILE A 142 -2.65 -12.00 -4.08
CA ILE A 142 -3.58 -11.93 -5.22
C ILE A 142 -5.02 -11.67 -4.75
N LEU A 143 -5.47 -12.33 -3.68
CA LEU A 143 -6.79 -12.12 -3.10
C LEU A 143 -6.93 -10.70 -2.52
N TRP A 144 -5.91 -10.21 -1.84
CA TRP A 144 -5.87 -8.86 -1.31
C TRP A 144 -5.93 -7.79 -2.41
N LEU A 145 -5.15 -7.98 -3.47
CA LEU A 145 -5.13 -7.11 -4.65
C LEU A 145 -6.50 -7.08 -5.35
N ALA A 146 -7.14 -8.24 -5.52
CA ALA A 146 -8.48 -8.33 -6.08
C ALA A 146 -9.50 -7.54 -5.25
N GLY A 147 -9.52 -7.72 -3.93
CA GLY A 147 -10.40 -6.96 -3.02
C GLY A 147 -10.15 -5.45 -3.08
N THR A 148 -8.90 -5.04 -3.21
CA THR A 148 -8.52 -3.63 -3.34
C THR A 148 -9.02 -3.03 -4.66
N LEU A 149 -8.88 -3.75 -5.78
CA LEU A 149 -9.40 -3.32 -7.08
C LEU A 149 -10.93 -3.23 -7.10
N ILE A 150 -11.62 -4.17 -6.43
CA ILE A 150 -13.08 -4.16 -6.28
C ILE A 150 -13.53 -2.91 -5.50
N SER A 151 -12.90 -2.64 -4.36
CA SER A 151 -13.16 -1.46 -3.54
C SER A 151 -12.99 -0.15 -4.32
N LEU A 152 -11.90 -0.08 -5.10
CA LEU A 152 -11.59 1.08 -5.90
C LEU A 152 -12.61 1.24 -7.04
N GLY A 153 -12.95 0.16 -7.74
CA GLY A 153 -13.99 0.16 -8.78
C GLY A 153 -15.36 0.58 -8.24
N ALA A 154 -15.75 0.12 -7.05
CA ALA A 154 -17.00 0.49 -6.39
C ALA A 154 -17.02 1.99 -6.04
N THR A 155 -15.91 2.50 -5.49
CA THR A 155 -15.78 3.92 -5.14
C THR A 155 -15.86 4.81 -6.40
N MET A 156 -15.20 4.42 -7.50
CA MET A 156 -15.26 5.17 -8.76
C MET A 156 -16.63 5.13 -9.42
N ASN A 157 -17.34 4.00 -9.35
CA ASN A 157 -18.70 3.90 -9.85
C ASN A 157 -19.62 4.90 -9.14
N VAL A 158 -19.52 4.99 -7.81
CA VAL A 158 -20.33 5.93 -7.00
C VAL A 158 -19.97 7.39 -7.26
N ILE A 159 -18.69 7.73 -7.47
CA ILE A 159 -18.25 9.13 -7.65
C ILE A 159 -18.47 9.63 -9.08
N LEU A 160 -18.20 8.81 -10.08
CA LEU A 160 -18.15 9.23 -11.48
C LEU A 160 -19.36 8.79 -12.32
N ASP A 161 -20.26 7.97 -11.77
CA ASP A 161 -21.32 7.27 -12.52
C ASP A 161 -20.78 6.46 -13.73
N LEU A 162 -19.51 6.05 -13.68
CA LEU A 162 -18.87 5.25 -14.72
C LEU A 162 -19.16 3.76 -14.52
N PRO A 163 -19.26 2.97 -15.60
CA PRO A 163 -19.39 1.52 -15.51
C PRO A 163 -18.24 0.90 -14.70
N TYR A 164 -18.59 0.05 -13.75
CA TYR A 164 -17.65 -0.62 -12.84
C TYR A 164 -16.44 -1.26 -13.54
N SER A 165 -16.66 -1.91 -14.69
CA SER A 165 -15.58 -2.53 -15.48
C SER A 165 -14.55 -1.53 -16.00
N LEU A 166 -14.99 -0.37 -16.52
CA LEU A 166 -14.09 0.66 -17.03
C LEU A 166 -13.26 1.28 -15.91
N SER A 167 -13.87 1.52 -14.75
CA SER A 167 -13.19 2.07 -13.57
C SER A 167 -12.04 1.19 -13.09
N ILE A 168 -12.21 -0.13 -13.10
CA ILE A 168 -11.15 -1.08 -12.73
C ILE A 168 -9.98 -1.01 -13.71
N TRP A 169 -10.26 -1.06 -15.02
CA TRP A 169 -9.22 -1.06 -16.05
C TRP A 169 -8.38 0.22 -16.04
N ILE A 170 -9.01 1.39 -15.90
CA ILE A 170 -8.31 2.67 -15.82
C ILE A 170 -7.40 2.69 -14.59
N SER A 171 -7.92 2.28 -13.44
CA SER A 171 -7.19 2.33 -12.18
C SER A 171 -6.03 1.34 -12.14
N ALA A 172 -6.24 0.11 -12.63
CA ALA A 172 -5.19 -0.89 -12.76
C ALA A 172 -4.05 -0.39 -13.67
N THR A 173 -4.39 0.24 -14.81
CA THR A 173 -3.40 0.79 -15.74
C THR A 173 -2.55 1.88 -15.07
N VAL A 174 -3.18 2.83 -14.38
CA VAL A 174 -2.46 3.88 -13.65
C VAL A 174 -1.52 3.29 -12.61
N VAL A 175 -2.01 2.33 -11.81
CA VAL A 175 -1.22 1.66 -10.76
C VAL A 175 -0.01 0.92 -11.33
N ILE A 176 -0.20 0.16 -12.41
CA ILE A 176 0.88 -0.58 -13.07
C ILE A 176 1.94 0.39 -13.58
N VAL A 177 1.55 1.47 -14.26
CA VAL A 177 2.48 2.43 -14.86
C VAL A 177 3.38 3.07 -13.80
N TYR A 178 2.82 3.61 -12.71
CA TYR A 178 3.68 4.29 -11.72
C TYR A 178 4.50 3.33 -10.87
N THR A 179 3.98 2.13 -10.61
CA THR A 179 4.70 1.11 -9.83
C THR A 179 5.93 0.63 -10.60
N LEU A 180 5.80 0.36 -11.90
CA LEU A 180 6.90 -0.07 -12.75
C LEU A 180 7.97 1.02 -12.94
N LEU A 181 7.57 2.29 -12.97
CA LEU A 181 8.50 3.39 -13.21
C LEU A 181 9.37 3.72 -11.99
N GLY A 182 8.90 3.48 -10.76
CA GLY A 182 9.49 4.12 -9.59
C GLY A 182 10.06 3.23 -8.48
N GLY A 183 9.81 1.92 -8.48
CA GLY A 183 10.30 1.01 -7.44
C GLY A 183 9.84 1.38 -6.01
N PHE A 184 10.45 0.78 -4.98
CA PHE A 184 10.04 0.99 -3.58
C PHE A 184 10.11 2.47 -3.12
N TYR A 185 11.07 3.24 -3.61
CA TYR A 185 11.22 4.66 -3.27
C TYR A 185 10.02 5.50 -3.74
N SER A 186 9.56 5.28 -4.97
CA SER A 186 8.38 5.96 -5.48
C SER A 186 7.14 5.62 -4.66
N VAL A 187 6.96 4.33 -4.35
CA VAL A 187 5.83 3.86 -3.55
C VAL A 187 5.86 4.52 -2.17
N ALA A 188 7.01 4.50 -1.49
CA ALA A 188 7.13 5.06 -0.15
C ALA A 188 6.82 6.57 -0.08
N TYR A 189 7.24 7.34 -1.09
CA TYR A 189 6.93 8.77 -1.15
C TYR A 189 5.48 9.06 -1.54
N THR A 190 4.89 8.28 -2.45
CA THR A 190 3.46 8.41 -2.77
C THR A 190 2.58 8.05 -1.57
N ASP A 191 2.97 7.05 -0.79
CA ASP A 191 2.24 6.55 0.38
C ASP A 191 2.11 7.63 1.47
N ILE A 192 3.17 8.40 1.72
CA ILE A 192 3.13 9.51 2.69
C ILE A 192 2.05 10.52 2.31
N ILE A 193 2.01 10.91 1.04
CA ILE A 193 1.03 11.88 0.55
C ILE A 193 -0.38 11.31 0.62
N GLN A 194 -0.56 10.05 0.24
CA GLN A 194 -1.86 9.38 0.30
C GLN A 194 -2.39 9.29 1.73
N VAL A 195 -1.57 8.88 2.70
CA VAL A 195 -1.98 8.82 4.11
C VAL A 195 -2.31 10.21 4.66
N LEU A 196 -1.51 11.23 4.34
CA LEU A 196 -1.79 12.61 4.75
C LEU A 196 -3.12 13.11 4.18
N LEU A 197 -3.40 12.84 2.91
CA LEU A 197 -4.67 13.22 2.28
C LEU A 197 -5.87 12.50 2.90
N ILE A 198 -5.75 11.20 3.19
CA ILE A 198 -6.79 10.44 3.88
C ILE A 198 -7.04 11.05 5.26
N PHE A 199 -5.98 11.35 6.01
CA PHE A 199 -6.08 11.96 7.33
C PHE A 199 -6.82 13.31 7.30
N ILE A 200 -6.40 14.22 6.41
CA ILE A 200 -7.05 15.54 6.25
C ILE A 200 -8.53 15.37 5.89
N THR A 201 -8.83 14.46 4.96
CA THR A 201 -10.21 14.22 4.48
C THR A 201 -11.10 13.67 5.59
N MET A 202 -10.60 12.72 6.39
CA MET A 202 -11.33 12.17 7.53
C MET A 202 -11.59 13.23 8.59
N VAL A 203 -10.56 14.00 8.97
CA VAL A 203 -10.70 15.07 9.98
C VAL A 203 -11.73 16.10 9.52
N ARG A 204 -11.67 16.57 8.27
CA ARG A 204 -12.66 17.52 7.75
C ARG A 204 -14.10 16.98 7.82
N ARG A 205 -14.28 15.69 7.57
CA ARG A 205 -15.61 15.04 7.61
C ARG A 205 -16.15 14.83 9.02
N LEU A 206 -15.31 14.86 10.05
CA LEU A 206 -15.75 14.85 11.46
C LEU A 206 -16.27 16.20 11.95
N TYR A 207 -15.90 17.31 11.27
CA TYR A 207 -16.30 18.68 11.64
C TYR A 207 -17.48 19.23 10.82
N LEU A 208 -18.00 18.47 9.84
CA LEU A 208 -19.15 18.81 9.01
C LEU A 208 -20.30 17.85 9.29
#